data_AF-A0A0C5W5S4-F1
#
_entry.id   AF-A0A0C5W5S4-F1
#
_cell.length_a   1.000
_cell.length_b   1.000
_cell.length_c   1.000
_cell.angle_alpha   90.00
_cell.angle_beta   90.00
_cell.angle_gamma   90.00
#
_symmetry.space_group_name_H-M   'P 1'
#
loop_
_entity.id
_entity.type
_entity.pdbx_description
1 polymer ?
#
loop_
_entity_poly.entity_id
_entity_poly.type
_entity_poly.pdbx_seq_one_letter_code
_entity_poly.pdbx_strand_id
1 'polypeptide(L)'
;MKKQLFMLSVLVLFCSGKTVAQEMINCTSVANVKTRCVVDQQAELGYEITSMIGGREITESTEFSVDYRLDCRNSPIYLSLVSGTGSATLINDGSVHTAVVYGKGTLKVVDTNPSDTYRRYYQQVCSLDVQDVRVLPSQDAIDQWTYDAIDQADDIEKSLTLYELAAEYVHYRDWSVNKTELLLTEVNRKVTYFENRCNRGDATACSAKAHFQVVANSLQARLDSDPSTLPPVGAESDVLLNYYKEDLIAEVAIGREMLERFEEWEIAVNEELDDILLQIPAEIGG
;
A
#
# COMPACT_ATOMS: atom_id res chain seq x y z
N MET A 1 17.59 29.31 -9.43
CA MET A 1 18.79 28.53 -9.82
C MET A 1 18.75 27.21 -9.09
N LYS A 2 18.97 26.10 -9.82
CA LYS A 2 19.05 24.69 -9.37
C LYS A 2 17.74 24.06 -8.84
N LYS A 3 16.88 23.63 -9.76
CA LYS A 3 16.03 22.45 -9.57
C LYS A 3 16.94 21.22 -9.67
N GLN A 4 17.12 20.47 -8.58
CA GLN A 4 17.65 19.11 -8.68
C GLN A 4 16.50 18.20 -9.09
N LEU A 5 16.63 17.62 -10.29
CA LEU A 5 15.86 16.45 -10.69
C LEU A 5 16.13 15.35 -9.65
N PHE A 6 15.12 14.94 -8.90
CA PHE A 6 15.11 13.60 -8.37
C PHE A 6 14.85 12.67 -9.55
N MET A 7 15.88 11.88 -9.86
CA MET A 7 15.85 10.84 -10.87
C MET A 7 14.66 9.92 -10.61
N LEU A 8 13.83 9.78 -11.64
CA LEU A 8 13.07 8.56 -11.89
C LEU A 8 14.00 7.37 -11.66
N SER A 9 13.79 6.64 -10.59
CA SER A 9 14.12 5.22 -10.56
C SER A 9 12.91 4.53 -11.19
N VAL A 10 12.87 4.51 -12.52
CA VAL A 10 12.11 3.48 -13.25
C VAL A 10 12.73 2.18 -12.80
N LEU A 11 12.18 1.58 -11.75
CA LEU A 11 12.50 0.22 -11.40
C LEU A 11 11.90 -0.60 -12.54
N VAL A 12 12.83 -1.21 -13.25
CA VAL A 12 12.64 -2.11 -14.37
C VAL A 12 11.48 -3.04 -14.07
N LEU A 13 10.50 -3.08 -14.98
CA LEU A 13 9.68 -4.27 -15.21
C LEU A 13 10.60 -5.48 -15.15
N PHE A 14 10.66 -6.16 -14.01
CA PHE A 14 10.95 -7.58 -14.03
C PHE A 14 9.65 -8.28 -14.41
N CYS A 15 9.20 -8.02 -15.65
CA CYS A 15 8.89 -9.14 -16.52
C CYS A 15 10.15 -10.01 -16.55
N SER A 16 10.33 -10.84 -15.52
CA SER A 16 11.23 -11.97 -15.58
C SER A 16 10.58 -13.02 -16.49
N GLY A 17 10.25 -12.63 -17.72
CA GLY A 17 10.18 -13.54 -18.85
C GLY A 17 11.59 -14.01 -19.16
N LYS A 18 12.22 -14.71 -18.21
CA LYS A 18 13.28 -15.64 -18.53
C LYS A 18 12.58 -16.85 -19.13
N THR A 19 12.28 -16.75 -20.42
CA THR A 19 12.10 -17.92 -21.28
C THR A 19 13.44 -18.64 -21.37
N VAL A 20 13.76 -19.37 -20.31
CA VAL A 20 14.70 -20.48 -20.41
C VAL A 20 13.82 -21.66 -20.71
N ALA A 21 13.77 -22.06 -21.98
CA ALA A 21 13.39 -23.43 -22.33
C ALA A 21 14.42 -24.35 -21.65
N GLN A 22 14.20 -24.63 -20.37
CA GLN A 22 15.05 -25.50 -19.59
C GLN A 22 14.53 -26.91 -19.84
N GLU A 23 15.36 -27.78 -20.46
CA GLU A 23 15.05 -29.20 -20.50
C GLU A 23 15.03 -29.71 -19.05
N MET A 24 13.85 -29.72 -18.44
CA MET A 24 13.68 -30.15 -17.05
C MET A 24 13.74 -31.67 -16.91
N ILE A 25 13.68 -32.40 -18.02
CA ILE A 25 13.85 -33.84 -18.08
C ILE A 25 15.08 -34.15 -18.93
N ASN A 26 16.12 -34.68 -18.30
CA ASN A 26 17.32 -35.15 -19.00
C ASN A 26 17.25 -36.67 -19.16
N CYS A 27 17.18 -37.14 -20.41
CA CYS A 27 17.09 -38.55 -20.74
C CYS A 27 18.41 -39.04 -21.35
N THR A 28 19.16 -39.87 -20.61
CA THR A 28 20.44 -40.45 -21.07
C THR A 28 20.22 -41.84 -21.69
N SER A 29 20.73 -42.03 -22.91
CA SER A 29 20.66 -43.32 -23.61
C SER A 29 21.76 -44.25 -23.12
N VAL A 30 21.40 -45.46 -22.71
CA VAL A 30 22.36 -46.54 -22.46
C VAL A 30 22.33 -47.46 -23.67
N ALA A 31 23.50 -47.90 -24.14
CA ALA A 31 23.65 -48.70 -25.35
C ALA A 31 22.59 -49.83 -25.44
N ASN A 32 21.80 -49.79 -26.51
CA ASN A 32 20.59 -50.57 -26.83
C ASN A 32 19.25 -50.10 -26.16
N VAL A 33 18.60 -49.14 -26.84
CA VAL A 33 17.16 -48.81 -26.92
C VAL A 33 16.47 -48.26 -25.66
N LYS A 34 17.08 -48.34 -24.47
CA LYS A 34 16.45 -47.91 -23.21
C LYS A 34 17.07 -46.62 -22.68
N THR A 35 16.23 -45.61 -22.49
CA THR A 35 16.66 -44.27 -22.02
C THR A 35 16.25 -44.08 -20.56
N ARG A 36 17.16 -43.56 -19.74
CA ARG A 36 16.90 -43.22 -18.34
C ARG A 36 16.67 -41.73 -18.23
N CYS A 37 15.52 -41.32 -17.68
CA CYS A 37 15.18 -39.92 -17.52
C CYS A 37 15.33 -39.50 -16.05
N VAL A 38 15.90 -38.31 -15.83
CA VAL A 38 16.01 -37.66 -14.53
C VAL A 38 15.40 -36.27 -14.65
N VAL A 39 14.57 -35.91 -13.68
CA VAL A 39 13.96 -34.58 -13.59
C VAL A 39 14.89 -33.67 -12.81
N ASP A 40 15.20 -32.50 -13.34
CA ASP A 40 15.90 -31.45 -12.60
C ASP A 40 14.94 -30.79 -11.59
N GLN A 41 14.91 -31.36 -10.39
CA GLN A 41 14.05 -30.88 -9.30
C GLN A 41 14.56 -29.60 -8.62
N GLN A 42 15.75 -29.10 -9.01
CA GLN A 42 16.33 -27.89 -8.44
C GLN A 42 16.07 -26.66 -9.31
N ALA A 43 15.59 -26.85 -10.54
CA ALA A 43 15.28 -25.78 -11.46
C ALA A 43 14.16 -24.88 -10.91
N GLU A 44 14.48 -23.59 -10.80
CA GLU A 44 13.61 -22.55 -10.29
C GLU A 44 12.93 -21.85 -11.46
N LEU A 45 11.60 -21.95 -11.51
CA LEU A 45 10.79 -21.44 -12.62
C LEU A 45 10.26 -20.02 -12.37
N GLY A 46 10.14 -19.62 -11.11
CA GLY A 46 9.64 -18.33 -10.70
C GLY A 46 9.87 -18.10 -9.22
N TYR A 47 9.85 -16.84 -8.83
CA TYR A 47 10.02 -16.41 -7.44
C TYR A 47 8.74 -15.72 -6.97
N GLU A 48 8.45 -15.85 -5.68
CA GLU A 48 7.36 -15.09 -5.06
C GLU A 48 7.58 -13.59 -5.20
N ILE A 49 6.48 -12.84 -5.14
CA ILE A 49 6.51 -11.39 -5.12
C ILE A 49 6.95 -10.92 -3.73
N THR A 50 7.98 -10.09 -3.71
CA THR A 50 8.47 -9.39 -2.53
C THR A 50 8.24 -7.90 -2.70
N SER A 51 7.56 -7.25 -1.75
CA SER A 51 7.37 -5.80 -1.74
C SER A 51 8.06 -5.17 -0.53
N MET A 52 8.36 -3.87 -0.61
CA MET A 52 8.93 -3.09 0.49
C MET A 52 7.93 -2.03 0.91
N ILE A 53 7.51 -2.04 2.18
CA ILE A 53 6.61 -1.04 2.77
C ILE A 53 7.14 -0.63 4.13
N GLY A 54 7.29 0.68 4.35
CA GLY A 54 7.79 1.24 5.60
C GLY A 54 9.17 0.71 5.97
N GLY A 55 10.01 0.44 4.96
CA GLY A 55 11.34 -0.15 5.14
C GLY A 55 11.35 -1.62 5.58
N ARG A 56 10.22 -2.34 5.48
CA ARG A 56 10.12 -3.77 5.76
C ARG A 56 9.86 -4.56 4.49
N GLU A 57 10.55 -5.69 4.35
CA GLU A 57 10.31 -6.64 3.27
C GLU A 57 9.10 -7.52 3.61
N ILE A 58 8.13 -7.57 2.70
CA ILE A 58 6.89 -8.34 2.83
C ILE A 58 6.84 -9.38 1.71
N THR A 59 6.74 -10.65 2.10
CA THR A 59 6.57 -11.79 1.18
C THR A 59 5.10 -12.08 0.92
N GLU A 60 4.70 -11.97 -0.33
CA GLU A 60 3.29 -11.95 -0.74
C GLU A 60 2.84 -13.31 -1.28
N SER A 61 1.56 -13.62 -1.09
CA SER A 61 0.97 -14.79 -1.73
C SER A 61 0.92 -14.57 -3.24
N THR A 62 1.54 -15.47 -3.99
CA THR A 62 1.78 -15.31 -5.43
C THR A 62 0.99 -16.35 -6.21
N GLU A 63 0.40 -15.93 -7.31
CA GLU A 63 -0.15 -16.79 -8.34
C GLU A 63 0.91 -17.04 -9.42
N PHE A 64 1.29 -18.30 -9.59
CA PHE A 64 2.14 -18.75 -10.69
C PHE A 64 1.28 -19.41 -11.77
N SER A 65 1.18 -18.80 -12.94
CA SER A 65 0.53 -19.36 -14.12
C SER A 65 1.59 -19.86 -15.10
N VAL A 66 1.66 -21.18 -15.29
CA VAL A 66 2.69 -21.84 -16.09
C VAL A 66 2.05 -22.50 -17.30
N ASP A 67 2.46 -22.07 -18.49
CA ASP A 67 2.12 -22.73 -19.75
C ASP A 67 3.20 -23.79 -20.06
N TYR A 68 2.79 -25.06 -20.18
CA TYR A 68 3.72 -26.18 -20.35
C TYR A 68 3.20 -27.23 -21.31
N ARG A 69 4.12 -28.05 -21.82
CA ARG A 69 3.83 -29.27 -22.58
C ARG A 69 4.66 -30.43 -22.03
N LEU A 70 3.98 -31.43 -21.49
CA LEU A 70 4.59 -32.66 -20.97
C LEU A 70 4.30 -33.82 -21.92
N ASP A 71 5.32 -34.26 -22.67
CA ASP A 71 5.19 -35.39 -23.60
C ASP A 71 5.96 -36.62 -23.10
N CYS A 72 5.25 -37.44 -22.33
CA CYS A 72 5.74 -38.71 -21.80
C CYS A 72 4.66 -39.81 -21.97
N ARG A 73 3.86 -39.76 -23.05
CA ARG A 73 2.58 -40.50 -23.21
C ARG A 73 2.66 -42.03 -23.03
N ASN A 74 3.84 -42.62 -23.23
CA ASN A 74 4.07 -44.06 -23.10
C ASN A 74 4.77 -44.44 -21.78
N SER A 75 4.76 -43.54 -20.80
CA SER A 75 5.65 -43.60 -19.64
C SER A 75 4.98 -42.93 -18.43
N PRO A 76 4.70 -43.66 -17.35
CA PRO A 76 4.10 -43.05 -16.16
C PRO A 76 5.18 -42.22 -15.45
N ILE A 77 5.13 -40.92 -15.70
CA ILE A 77 5.86 -39.89 -14.95
C ILE A 77 4.83 -38.97 -14.31
N TYR A 78 5.05 -38.58 -13.06
CA TYR A 78 4.11 -37.80 -12.28
C TYR A 78 4.80 -36.55 -11.78
N LEU A 79 4.71 -35.49 -12.57
CA LEU A 79 5.32 -34.21 -12.26
C LEU A 79 4.28 -33.27 -11.66
N SER A 80 4.70 -32.47 -10.70
CA SER A 80 3.90 -31.39 -10.12
C SER A 80 4.72 -30.12 -10.09
N LEU A 81 4.06 -28.99 -10.31
CA LEU A 81 4.57 -27.69 -9.91
C LEU A 81 4.31 -27.51 -8.41
N VAL A 82 5.31 -27.03 -7.68
CA VAL A 82 5.24 -26.84 -6.22
C VAL A 82 5.84 -25.49 -5.88
N SER A 83 5.16 -24.72 -5.04
CA SER A 83 5.66 -23.47 -4.45
C SER A 83 5.29 -23.43 -2.98
N GLY A 84 6.23 -23.80 -2.09
CA GLY A 84 6.11 -23.75 -0.62
C GLY A 84 4.83 -24.36 -0.03
N THR A 85 3.72 -23.62 -0.13
CA THR A 85 2.38 -23.96 0.35
C THR A 85 1.42 -24.52 -0.71
N GLY A 86 1.73 -24.38 -2.00
CA GLY A 86 0.86 -24.76 -3.12
C GLY A 86 1.46 -25.81 -4.04
N SER A 87 0.60 -26.56 -4.74
CA SER A 87 1.02 -27.50 -5.78
C SER A 87 -0.05 -27.75 -6.83
N ALA A 88 0.36 -28.00 -8.07
CA ALA A 88 -0.51 -28.46 -9.16
C ALA A 88 0.15 -29.61 -9.93
N THR A 89 -0.61 -30.68 -10.19
CA THR A 89 -0.13 -31.83 -10.96
C THR A 89 -0.18 -31.54 -12.46
N LEU A 90 0.89 -31.88 -13.18
CA LEU A 90 0.99 -31.72 -14.61
C LEU A 90 0.27 -32.85 -15.36
N ILE A 91 -0.42 -32.50 -16.44
CA ILE A 91 -1.12 -33.42 -17.32
C ILE A 91 -0.13 -33.95 -18.36
N ASN A 92 -0.01 -35.27 -18.45
CA ASN A 92 0.89 -35.97 -19.38
C ASN A 92 0.12 -36.51 -20.59
N ASP A 93 -0.19 -35.65 -21.55
CA ASP A 93 -0.83 -36.02 -22.81
C ASP A 93 -0.11 -35.47 -24.05
N GLY A 94 1.01 -34.75 -23.86
CA GLY A 94 1.80 -34.07 -24.88
C GLY A 94 1.12 -32.88 -25.56
N SER A 95 -0.01 -32.40 -25.02
CA SER A 95 -0.64 -31.14 -25.39
C SER A 95 -0.10 -29.98 -24.54
N VAL A 96 -0.39 -28.74 -24.95
CA VAL A 96 -0.11 -27.55 -24.14
C VAL A 96 -1.22 -27.38 -23.11
N HIS A 97 -0.85 -27.18 -21.86
CA HIS A 97 -1.74 -26.92 -20.73
C HIS A 97 -1.24 -25.71 -19.94
N THR A 98 -2.17 -25.07 -19.25
CA THR A 98 -1.86 -24.05 -18.23
C THR A 98 -2.10 -24.65 -16.86
N ALA A 99 -1.09 -24.60 -15.98
CA ALA A 99 -1.23 -24.94 -14.57
C ALA A 99 -1.09 -23.67 -13.73
N VAL A 100 -1.96 -23.53 -12.73
CA VAL A 100 -1.95 -22.41 -11.79
C VAL A 100 -1.59 -22.93 -10.40
N VAL A 101 -0.61 -22.31 -9.76
CA VAL A 101 -0.19 -22.62 -8.39
C VAL A 101 -0.23 -21.35 -7.55
N TYR A 102 -0.98 -21.38 -6.45
CA TYR A 102 -0.99 -20.32 -5.45
C TYR A 102 -0.05 -20.69 -4.32
N GLY A 103 0.94 -19.86 -4.01
CA GLY A 103 1.80 -20.13 -2.87
C GLY A 103 2.86 -19.08 -2.60
N LYS A 104 3.63 -19.36 -1.54
CA LYS A 104 4.82 -18.59 -1.14
C LYS A 104 6.09 -19.34 -1.50
N GLY A 105 7.17 -18.60 -1.73
CA GLY A 105 8.50 -19.08 -2.08
C GLY A 105 8.73 -19.33 -3.57
N THR A 106 9.74 -20.14 -3.88
CA THR A 106 10.14 -20.43 -5.25
C THR A 106 9.28 -21.52 -5.88
N LEU A 107 8.85 -21.30 -7.12
CA LEU A 107 8.18 -22.30 -7.94
C LEU A 107 9.18 -23.29 -8.54
N LYS A 108 8.96 -24.59 -8.32
CA LYS A 108 9.80 -25.67 -8.83
C LYS A 108 8.96 -26.79 -9.44
N VAL A 109 9.55 -27.57 -10.34
CA VAL A 109 8.98 -28.83 -10.81
C VAL A 109 9.52 -29.97 -9.96
N VAL A 110 8.64 -30.79 -9.43
CA VAL A 110 8.97 -31.92 -8.57
C VAL A 110 8.42 -33.19 -9.19
N ASP A 111 9.24 -34.24 -9.23
CA ASP A 111 8.76 -35.59 -9.48
C ASP A 111 8.15 -36.12 -8.20
N THR A 112 6.84 -36.38 -8.21
CA THR A 112 6.10 -36.91 -7.06
C THR A 112 6.43 -38.38 -6.76
N ASN A 113 7.08 -39.09 -7.70
CA ASN A 113 7.55 -40.46 -7.50
C ASN A 113 8.93 -40.69 -8.15
N PRO A 114 9.99 -40.09 -7.61
CA PRO A 114 11.32 -40.11 -8.21
C PRO A 114 11.94 -41.51 -8.21
N SER A 115 11.54 -42.37 -7.25
CA SER A 115 12.01 -43.75 -7.18
C SER A 115 11.54 -44.59 -8.37
N ASP A 116 10.27 -44.44 -8.77
CA ASP A 116 9.74 -45.16 -9.92
C ASP A 116 10.28 -44.61 -11.23
N THR A 117 10.39 -43.29 -11.36
CA THR A 117 10.97 -42.64 -12.54
C THR A 117 12.43 -43.08 -12.75
N TYR A 118 13.23 -43.11 -11.70
CA TYR A 118 14.63 -43.52 -11.76
C TYR A 118 14.83 -45.01 -12.08
N ARG A 119 13.91 -45.88 -11.64
CA ARG A 119 14.00 -47.35 -11.85
C ARG A 119 13.52 -47.79 -13.23
N ARG A 120 12.68 -46.98 -13.89
CA ARG A 120 12.11 -47.32 -15.19
C ARG A 120 13.06 -46.97 -16.33
N TYR A 121 12.91 -47.71 -17.41
CA TYR A 121 13.56 -47.43 -18.69
C TYR A 121 12.48 -47.08 -19.70
N TYR A 122 12.70 -45.99 -20.44
CA TYR A 122 11.73 -45.43 -21.36
C TYR A 122 12.12 -45.75 -22.80
N GLN A 123 11.12 -46.08 -23.63
CA GLN A 123 11.30 -46.41 -25.05
C GLN A 123 11.44 -45.16 -25.94
N GLN A 124 10.94 -44.01 -25.46
CA GLN A 124 11.00 -42.71 -26.13
C GLN A 124 11.54 -41.67 -25.16
N VAL A 125 12.10 -40.59 -25.69
CA VAL A 125 12.57 -39.46 -24.90
C VAL A 125 11.36 -38.73 -24.31
N CYS A 126 11.33 -38.63 -22.98
CA CYS A 126 10.37 -37.83 -22.24
C CYS A 126 10.81 -36.35 -22.28
N SER A 127 9.88 -35.43 -22.44
CA SER A 127 10.20 -34.00 -22.41
C SER A 127 9.15 -33.21 -21.65
N LEU A 128 9.62 -32.24 -20.85
CA LEU A 128 8.82 -31.17 -20.28
C LEU A 128 9.34 -29.87 -20.85
N ASP A 129 8.47 -29.17 -21.57
CA ASP A 129 8.73 -27.89 -22.21
C ASP A 129 7.89 -26.83 -21.49
N VAL A 130 8.55 -25.98 -20.70
CA VAL A 130 7.92 -24.83 -20.03
C VAL A 130 8.02 -23.65 -20.98
N GLN A 131 6.86 -23.19 -21.47
CA GLN A 131 6.77 -22.19 -22.53
C GLN A 131 6.71 -20.77 -21.97
N ASP A 132 5.91 -20.58 -20.92
CA ASP A 132 5.75 -19.30 -20.25
C ASP A 132 5.50 -19.50 -18.76
N VAL A 133 5.98 -18.55 -17.95
CA VAL A 133 5.72 -18.48 -16.52
C VAL A 133 5.34 -17.05 -16.20
N ARG A 134 4.05 -16.85 -15.90
CA ARG A 134 3.52 -15.59 -15.41
C ARG A 134 3.45 -15.63 -13.89
N VAL A 135 3.94 -14.56 -13.27
CA VAL A 135 3.95 -14.36 -11.82
C VAL A 135 3.07 -13.15 -11.54
N LEU A 136 1.98 -13.34 -10.81
CA LEU A 136 1.00 -12.32 -10.49
C LEU A 136 0.72 -12.33 -8.99
N PRO A 137 0.33 -11.20 -8.37
CA PRO A 137 -0.19 -11.22 -7.02
C PRO A 137 -1.46 -12.07 -6.98
N SER A 138 -1.58 -12.92 -5.96
CA SER A 138 -2.83 -13.67 -5.75
C SER A 138 -3.97 -12.73 -5.35
N GLN A 139 -5.23 -13.15 -5.55
CA GLN A 139 -6.38 -12.38 -5.08
C GLN A 139 -6.31 -12.08 -3.58
N ASP A 140 -5.90 -13.05 -2.77
CA ASP A 140 -5.73 -12.86 -1.32
C ASP A 140 -4.70 -11.75 -1.01
N ALA A 141 -3.65 -11.63 -1.82
CA ALA A 141 -2.66 -10.56 -1.67
C ALA A 141 -3.24 -9.21 -2.09
N ILE A 142 -3.98 -9.13 -3.19
CA ILE A 142 -4.65 -7.90 -3.64
C ILE A 142 -5.67 -7.43 -2.60
N ASP A 143 -6.45 -8.35 -2.04
CA ASP A 143 -7.42 -8.05 -0.98
C ASP A 143 -6.70 -7.53 0.27
N GLN A 144 -5.61 -8.17 0.70
CA GLN A 144 -4.81 -7.68 1.83
C GLN A 144 -4.23 -6.29 1.56
N TRP A 145 -3.66 -6.05 0.38
CA TRP A 145 -3.12 -4.74 0.03
C TRP A 145 -4.20 -3.66 0.05
N THR A 146 -5.42 -4.01 -0.39
CA THR A 146 -6.58 -3.11 -0.34
C THR A 146 -6.91 -2.74 1.10
N TYR A 147 -6.96 -3.71 2.01
CA TYR A 147 -7.20 -3.44 3.42
C TYR A 147 -6.08 -2.60 4.05
N ASP A 148 -4.81 -2.93 3.78
CA ASP A 148 -3.66 -2.18 4.30
C ASP A 148 -3.70 -0.71 3.83
N ALA A 149 -4.12 -0.46 2.59
CA ALA A 149 -4.23 0.87 2.02
C ALA A 149 -5.36 1.70 2.64
N ILE A 150 -6.50 1.08 2.90
CA ILE A 150 -7.62 1.71 3.60
C ILE A 150 -7.23 2.07 5.04
N ASP A 151 -6.57 1.15 5.74
CA ASP A 151 -6.09 1.39 7.11
C ASP A 151 -5.02 2.52 7.12
N GLN A 152 -4.10 2.52 6.15
CA GLN A 152 -3.09 3.56 6.01
C GLN A 152 -3.68 4.94 5.70
N ALA A 153 -4.74 4.99 4.90
CA ALA A 153 -5.50 6.21 4.63
C ALA A 153 -6.11 6.79 5.91
N ASP A 154 -6.75 5.96 6.73
CA ASP A 154 -7.31 6.36 8.04
C ASP A 154 -6.21 6.85 9.01
N ASP A 155 -5.05 6.20 9.03
CA ASP A 155 -3.92 6.63 9.86
C ASP A 155 -3.34 7.98 9.39
N ILE A 156 -3.24 8.22 8.08
CA ILE A 156 -2.88 9.53 7.52
C ILE A 156 -3.88 10.61 7.94
N GLU A 157 -5.19 10.34 7.86
CA GLU A 157 -6.24 11.29 8.25
C GLU A 157 -6.16 11.65 9.75
N LYS A 158 -5.93 10.65 10.61
CA LYS A 158 -5.73 10.88 12.05
C LYS A 158 -4.48 11.70 12.32
N SER A 159 -3.34 11.37 11.69
CA SER A 159 -2.09 12.12 11.88
C SER A 159 -2.21 13.55 11.35
N LEU A 160 -2.94 13.78 10.25
CA LEU A 160 -3.28 15.12 9.76
C LEU A 160 -4.11 15.89 10.79
N THR A 161 -5.17 15.27 11.34
CA THR A 161 -6.02 15.88 12.37
C THR A 161 -5.21 16.26 13.61
N LEU A 162 -4.29 15.40 14.05
CA LEU A 162 -3.40 15.68 15.19
C LEU A 162 -2.44 16.84 14.90
N TYR A 163 -1.89 16.90 13.69
CA TYR A 163 -1.05 18.01 13.24
C TYR A 163 -1.84 19.33 13.20
N GLU A 164 -3.04 19.35 12.61
CA GLU A 164 -3.88 20.54 12.56
C GLU A 164 -4.29 21.01 13.96
N LEU A 165 -4.65 20.09 14.85
CA LEU A 165 -4.97 20.40 16.24
C LEU A 165 -3.74 20.97 16.98
N ALA A 166 -2.54 20.44 16.72
CA ALA A 166 -1.31 20.98 17.29
C ALA A 166 -1.00 22.39 16.76
N ALA A 167 -1.20 22.63 15.46
CA ALA A 167 -1.04 23.94 14.84
C ALA A 167 -2.04 24.96 15.39
N GLU A 168 -3.32 24.57 15.51
CA GLU A 168 -4.35 25.39 16.15
C GLU A 168 -4.00 25.68 17.61
N TYR A 169 -3.51 24.69 18.37
CA TYR A 169 -3.12 24.87 19.77
C TYR A 169 -2.05 25.96 19.94
N VAL A 170 -1.05 25.99 19.05
CA VAL A 170 -0.05 27.07 19.00
C VAL A 170 -0.72 28.43 18.76
N HIS A 171 -1.62 28.52 17.78
CA HIS A 171 -2.37 29.75 17.49
C HIS A 171 -3.30 30.19 18.64
N TYR A 172 -3.96 29.24 19.30
CA TYR A 172 -4.86 29.49 20.42
C TYR A 172 -4.11 30.12 21.61
N ARG A 173 -2.87 29.69 21.88
CA ARG A 173 -2.10 30.17 23.04
C ARG A 173 -1.42 31.52 22.81
N ASP A 174 -1.19 31.89 21.54
CA ASP A 174 -0.74 33.23 21.13
C ASP A 174 -1.86 34.28 21.14
N TRP A 175 -3.11 33.86 21.28
CA TRP A 175 -4.26 34.77 21.33
C TRP A 175 -4.36 35.48 22.69
N SER A 176 -3.92 36.74 22.73
CA SER A 176 -3.89 37.56 23.93
C SER A 176 -5.29 37.77 24.55
N VAL A 177 -5.43 37.40 25.83
CA VAL A 177 -6.61 37.67 26.68
C VAL A 177 -7.05 39.13 26.57
N ASN A 178 -6.10 40.07 26.69
CA ASN A 178 -6.38 41.50 26.57
C ASN A 178 -7.01 41.88 25.21
N LYS A 179 -6.58 41.25 24.11
CA LYS A 179 -7.19 41.47 22.79
C LYS A 179 -8.60 40.90 22.72
N THR A 180 -8.83 39.71 23.30
CA THR A 180 -10.17 39.10 23.43
C THR A 180 -11.11 39.97 24.24
N GLU A 181 -10.67 40.47 25.40
CA GLU A 181 -11.44 41.35 26.28
C GLU A 181 -11.78 42.67 25.59
N LEU A 182 -10.82 43.28 24.88
CA LEU A 182 -11.04 44.49 24.08
C LEU A 182 -12.06 44.25 22.96
N LEU A 183 -11.92 43.15 22.22
CA LEU A 183 -12.84 42.79 21.15
C LEU A 183 -14.24 42.49 21.70
N LEU A 184 -14.35 41.74 22.79
CA LEU A 184 -15.60 41.45 23.48
C LEU A 184 -16.28 42.74 23.95
N THR A 185 -15.51 43.69 24.49
CA THR A 185 -16.04 45.00 24.90
C THR A 185 -16.66 45.74 23.72
N GLU A 186 -15.97 45.79 22.58
CA GLU A 186 -16.50 46.46 21.38
C GLU A 186 -17.69 45.72 20.77
N VAL A 187 -17.68 44.39 20.76
CA VAL A 187 -18.81 43.57 20.28
C VAL A 187 -20.03 43.76 21.18
N ASN A 188 -19.88 43.74 22.51
CA ASN A 188 -20.95 44.02 23.46
C ASN A 188 -21.52 45.44 23.27
N ARG A 189 -20.66 46.42 22.99
CA ARG A 189 -21.10 47.77 22.64
C ARG A 189 -21.95 47.79 21.37
N LYS A 190 -21.64 46.95 20.36
CA LYS A 190 -22.47 46.78 19.16
C LYS A 190 -23.79 46.07 19.47
N VAL A 191 -23.78 45.04 20.30
CA VAL A 191 -25.01 44.38 20.79
C VAL A 191 -25.95 45.40 21.41
N THR A 192 -25.48 46.21 22.37
CA THR A 192 -26.30 47.26 23.03
C THR A 192 -26.78 48.31 22.03
N TYR A 193 -25.95 48.71 21.08
CA TYR A 193 -26.35 49.66 20.03
C TYR A 193 -27.51 49.12 19.17
N PHE A 194 -27.40 47.89 18.69
CA PHE A 194 -28.43 47.27 17.85
C PHE A 194 -29.67 46.84 18.63
N GLU A 195 -29.53 46.46 19.89
CA GLU A 195 -30.65 46.20 20.80
C GLU A 195 -31.56 47.42 20.95
N ASN A 196 -30.98 48.60 21.20
CA ASN A 196 -31.74 49.83 21.32
C ASN A 196 -32.49 50.22 20.04
N ARG A 197 -32.02 49.78 18.86
CA ARG A 197 -32.70 49.98 17.57
C ARG A 197 -33.77 48.93 17.32
N CYS A 198 -33.48 47.67 17.63
CA CYS A 198 -34.42 46.57 17.57
C CYS A 198 -35.65 46.85 18.44
N ASN A 199 -35.47 47.32 19.68
CA ASN A 199 -36.56 47.70 20.59
C ASN A 199 -37.45 48.85 20.08
N ARG A 200 -36.97 49.62 19.09
CA ARG A 200 -37.72 50.68 18.41
C ARG A 200 -38.41 50.20 17.12
N GLY A 201 -38.37 48.90 16.82
CA GLY A 201 -39.06 48.28 15.68
C GLY A 201 -38.22 48.11 14.42
N ASP A 202 -36.90 48.34 14.47
CA ASP A 202 -36.01 48.12 13.32
C ASP A 202 -35.66 46.62 13.18
N ALA A 203 -36.36 45.92 12.28
CA ALA A 203 -36.17 44.49 12.04
C ALA A 203 -34.75 44.12 11.57
N THR A 204 -34.08 45.01 10.83
CA THR A 204 -32.70 44.76 10.37
C THR A 204 -31.71 44.84 11.53
N ALA A 205 -31.96 45.74 12.49
CA ALA A 205 -31.18 45.82 13.72
C ALA A 205 -31.39 44.61 14.64
N CYS A 206 -32.57 43.97 14.63
CA CYS A 206 -32.80 42.74 15.39
C CYS A 206 -31.94 41.58 14.88
N SER A 207 -31.83 41.41 13.56
CA SER A 207 -30.94 40.40 12.96
C SER A 207 -29.47 40.69 13.28
N ALA A 208 -29.04 41.95 13.11
CA ALA A 208 -27.67 42.36 13.46
C ALA A 208 -27.35 42.12 14.95
N LYS A 209 -28.28 42.41 15.87
CA LYS A 209 -28.12 42.10 17.30
C LYS A 209 -27.83 40.61 17.50
N ALA A 210 -28.60 39.72 16.88
CA ALA A 210 -28.42 38.28 17.03
C ALA A 210 -27.02 37.83 16.56
N HIS A 211 -26.55 38.33 15.42
CA HIS A 211 -25.21 38.02 14.92
C HIS A 211 -24.10 38.49 15.88
N PHE A 212 -24.16 39.73 16.35
CA PHE A 212 -23.17 40.23 17.32
C PHE A 212 -23.28 39.53 18.68
N GLN A 213 -24.46 39.07 19.08
CA GLN A 213 -24.65 38.30 20.31
C GLN A 213 -23.98 36.93 20.23
N VAL A 214 -24.05 36.25 19.09
CA VAL A 214 -23.36 34.97 18.88
C VAL A 214 -21.84 35.15 18.98
N VAL A 215 -21.31 36.21 18.37
CA VAL A 215 -19.89 36.56 18.47
C VAL A 215 -19.49 36.88 19.92
N ALA A 216 -20.30 37.67 20.64
CA ALA A 216 -20.07 37.98 22.05
C ALA A 216 -20.04 36.71 22.93
N ASN A 217 -21.01 35.82 22.73
CA ASN A 217 -21.08 34.56 23.47
C ASN A 217 -19.86 33.67 23.20
N SER A 218 -19.37 33.64 21.96
CA SER A 218 -18.19 32.86 21.57
C SER A 218 -16.91 33.43 22.19
N LEU A 219 -16.75 34.76 22.19
CA LEU A 219 -15.64 35.45 22.84
C LEU A 219 -15.67 35.29 24.37
N GLN A 220 -16.86 35.32 24.98
CA GLN A 220 -17.03 35.08 26.41
C GLN A 220 -16.69 33.62 26.78
N ALA A 221 -17.22 32.65 26.04
CA ALA A 221 -16.87 31.25 26.23
C ALA A 221 -15.36 31.00 26.07
N ARG A 222 -14.69 31.76 25.20
CA ARG A 222 -13.23 31.72 25.05
C ARG A 222 -12.49 32.25 26.29
N LEU A 223 -12.94 33.35 26.88
CA LEU A 223 -12.39 33.87 28.14
C LEU A 223 -12.69 32.94 29.32
N ASP A 224 -13.85 32.29 29.33
CA ASP A 224 -14.25 31.39 30.42
C ASP A 224 -13.52 30.03 30.36
N SER A 225 -13.10 29.61 29.17
CA SER A 225 -12.34 28.36 28.92
C SER A 225 -10.81 28.57 28.95
N ASP A 226 -10.36 29.74 29.38
CA ASP A 226 -9.01 30.21 29.12
C ASP A 226 -7.90 29.32 29.75
N PRO A 227 -7.01 28.76 28.92
CA PRO A 227 -5.78 28.13 29.36
C PRO A 227 -4.68 29.13 29.77
N SER A 228 -4.88 30.46 29.76
CA SER A 228 -3.84 31.49 29.93
C SER A 228 -3.05 31.49 31.25
N THR A 229 -3.37 30.62 32.21
CA THR A 229 -2.46 30.32 33.33
C THR A 229 -1.27 29.45 32.91
N LEU A 230 -1.33 28.84 31.72
CA LEU A 230 -0.26 28.06 31.16
C LEU A 230 0.88 29.00 30.70
N PRO A 231 2.15 28.70 31.03
CA PRO A 231 3.29 29.57 30.76
C PRO A 231 3.43 29.93 29.26
N PRO A 232 4.15 31.02 28.88
CA PRO A 232 4.41 31.33 27.47
C PRO A 232 5.06 30.14 26.75
N VAL A 233 4.88 30.07 25.42
CA VAL A 233 5.43 29.01 24.55
C VAL A 233 6.88 28.73 24.93
N GLY A 234 7.11 27.55 25.52
CA GLY A 234 8.44 26.98 25.67
C GLY A 234 8.75 26.10 24.45
N ALA A 235 10.01 25.69 24.30
CA ALA A 235 10.44 24.78 23.23
C ALA A 235 9.59 23.49 23.11
N GLU A 236 8.88 23.12 24.18
CA GLU A 236 8.01 21.93 24.26
C GLU A 236 6.82 21.93 23.27
N SER A 237 6.23 23.09 22.95
CA SER A 237 5.09 23.15 22.00
C SER A 237 5.55 23.08 20.55
N ASP A 238 6.68 23.70 20.22
CA ASP A 238 7.32 23.55 18.90
C ASP A 238 7.81 22.12 18.69
N VAL A 239 8.29 21.46 19.76
CA VAL A 239 8.64 20.04 19.74
C VAL A 239 7.40 19.18 19.45
N LEU A 240 6.23 19.47 20.03
CA LEU A 240 5.02 18.71 19.77
C LEU A 240 4.49 18.89 18.34
N LEU A 241 4.52 20.12 17.81
CA LEU A 241 4.14 20.40 16.43
C LEU A 241 5.08 19.69 15.44
N ASN A 242 6.40 19.75 15.69
CA ASN A 242 7.38 19.06 14.86
C ASN A 242 7.25 17.53 14.96
N TYR A 243 6.94 17.00 16.13
CA TYR A 243 6.68 15.57 16.30
C TYR A 243 5.53 15.08 15.41
N TYR A 244 4.35 15.72 15.48
CA TYR A 244 3.21 15.32 14.64
C TYR A 244 3.42 15.60 13.16
N LYS A 245 4.24 16.61 12.82
CA LYS A 245 4.66 16.86 11.46
C LYS A 245 5.52 15.72 10.90
N GLU A 246 6.53 15.28 11.68
CA GLU A 246 7.40 14.17 11.28
C GLU A 246 6.62 12.85 11.18
N ASP A 247 5.69 12.61 12.11
CA ASP A 247 4.77 11.47 12.09
C ASP A 247 3.91 11.46 10.82
N LEU A 248 3.24 12.58 10.49
CA LEU A 248 2.46 12.70 9.25
C LEU A 248 3.31 12.47 8.00
N ILE A 249 4.55 12.99 7.96
CA ILE A 249 5.47 12.76 6.83
C ILE A 249 5.80 11.26 6.69
N ALA A 250 6.01 10.56 7.80
CA ALA A 250 6.31 9.13 7.79
C ALA A 250 5.12 8.32 7.27
N GLU A 251 3.89 8.60 7.75
CA GLU A 251 2.68 7.93 7.28
C GLU A 251 2.41 8.19 5.79
N VAL A 252 2.61 9.43 5.34
CA VAL A 252 2.48 9.78 3.90
C VAL A 252 3.52 9.05 3.05
N ALA A 253 4.74 8.84 3.54
CA ALA A 253 5.75 8.09 2.82
C ALA A 253 5.33 6.63 2.62
N ILE A 254 4.76 6.00 3.66
CA ILE A 254 4.22 4.64 3.57
C ILE A 254 3.06 4.57 2.57
N GLY A 255 2.12 5.54 2.62
CA GLY A 255 1.02 5.62 1.66
C GLY A 255 1.49 5.76 0.20
N ARG A 256 2.56 6.53 -0.05
CA ARG A 256 3.16 6.64 -1.40
C ARG A 256 3.76 5.33 -1.88
N GLU A 257 4.48 4.60 -1.02
CA GLU A 257 5.02 3.27 -1.35
C GLU A 257 3.89 2.29 -1.71
N MET A 258 2.74 2.38 -1.04
CA MET A 258 1.55 1.58 -1.38
C MET A 258 0.96 1.94 -2.75
N LEU A 259 0.84 3.23 -3.08
CA LEU A 259 0.39 3.66 -4.41
C LEU A 259 1.31 3.18 -5.52
N GLU A 260 2.62 3.38 -5.37
CA GLU A 260 3.61 2.92 -6.36
C GLU A 260 3.48 1.41 -6.60
N ARG A 261 3.23 0.63 -5.53
CA ARG A 261 2.95 -0.81 -5.63
C ARG A 261 1.67 -1.09 -6.43
N PHE A 262 0.57 -0.43 -6.16
CA PHE A 262 -0.67 -0.65 -6.92
C PHE A 262 -0.57 -0.17 -8.38
N GLU A 263 0.15 0.91 -8.66
CA GLU A 263 0.43 1.39 -10.02
C GLU A 263 1.26 0.38 -10.81
N GLU A 264 2.29 -0.23 -10.20
CA GLU A 264 3.08 -1.29 -10.82
C GLU A 264 2.20 -2.45 -11.29
N TRP A 265 1.14 -2.76 -10.55
CA TRP A 265 0.21 -3.85 -10.82
C TRP A 265 -1.11 -3.42 -11.48
N GLU A 266 -1.29 -2.13 -11.80
CA GLU A 266 -2.51 -1.54 -12.40
C GLU A 266 -3.82 -1.88 -11.65
N ILE A 267 -3.85 -1.65 -10.33
CA ILE A 267 -4.97 -2.03 -9.44
C ILE A 267 -5.87 -0.82 -9.10
N ALA A 268 -7.19 -1.04 -8.93
CA ALA A 268 -8.23 0.00 -8.84
C ALA A 268 -8.30 0.83 -7.52
N VAL A 269 -7.55 0.48 -6.47
CA VAL A 269 -7.63 1.13 -5.13
C VAL A 269 -6.96 2.51 -5.09
N ASN A 270 -6.24 2.88 -6.15
CA ASN A 270 -5.47 4.12 -6.23
C ASN A 270 -6.30 5.39 -6.04
N GLU A 271 -7.55 5.41 -6.49
CA GLU A 271 -8.38 6.63 -6.49
C GLU A 271 -8.64 7.17 -5.06
N GLU A 272 -8.90 6.29 -4.08
CA GLU A 272 -9.22 6.72 -2.71
C GLU A 272 -7.99 7.22 -1.94
N LEU A 273 -6.85 6.55 -2.12
CA LEU A 273 -5.59 6.94 -1.49
C LEU A 273 -5.03 8.23 -2.11
N ASP A 274 -5.17 8.40 -3.43
CA ASP A 274 -4.81 9.64 -4.13
C ASP A 274 -5.63 10.84 -3.64
N ASP A 275 -6.95 10.67 -3.48
CA ASP A 275 -7.84 11.74 -3.00
C ASP A 275 -7.45 12.24 -1.61
N ILE A 276 -7.03 11.36 -0.70
CA ILE A 276 -6.56 11.74 0.64
C ILE A 276 -5.22 12.46 0.56
N LEU A 277 -4.27 11.97 -0.23
CA LEU A 277 -2.97 12.60 -0.39
C LEU A 277 -3.06 14.00 -1.02
N LEU A 278 -4.01 14.22 -1.93
CA LEU A 278 -4.26 15.54 -2.54
C LEU A 278 -4.80 16.58 -1.56
N GLN A 279 -5.42 16.15 -0.46
CA GLN A 279 -5.96 17.04 0.57
C GLN A 279 -4.90 17.53 1.56
N ILE A 280 -3.73 16.89 1.62
CA ILE A 280 -2.64 17.27 2.51
C ILE A 280 -1.95 18.55 1.97
N PRO A 281 -1.84 19.64 2.76
CA PRO A 281 -1.25 20.88 2.29
C PRO A 281 0.19 20.72 1.77
N ALA A 282 0.49 21.27 0.59
CA ALA A 282 1.81 21.16 -0.07
C ALA A 282 2.97 21.86 0.68
N GLU A 283 2.71 22.64 1.73
CA GLU A 283 3.71 23.45 2.43
C GLU A 283 4.46 22.71 3.55
N ILE A 284 4.23 21.41 3.76
CA ILE A 284 4.83 20.68 4.88
C ILE A 284 6.35 20.42 4.67
N GLY A 285 6.90 20.61 3.46
CA GLY A 285 8.31 20.32 3.11
C GLY A 285 9.21 21.51 2.78
N GLY A 286 9.04 22.66 3.43
CA GLY A 286 9.90 23.86 3.28
C GLY A 286 11.04 23.95 4.29
#